data_AF-A0A2W0CG67-F1
#
_entry.id   AF-A0A2W0CG67-F1
#
_cell.length_a   1.000
_cell.length_b   1.000
_cell.length_c   1.000
_cell.angle_alpha   90.00
_cell.angle_beta   90.00
_cell.angle_gamma   90.00
#
_symmetry.space_group_name_H-M   'P 1'
#
loop_
_entity.id
_entity.type
_entity.pdbx_description
1 polymer ?
#
loop_
_entity_poly.entity_id
_entity_poly.type
_entity_poly.pdbx_seq_one_letter_code
_entity_poly.pdbx_strand_id
1 'polypeptide(L)'
;MEERITRWGANWREQNLGMEDFKMVAKRGLTFLEKLIKEYVDKRILVISHGALIGLSLQHLLPQHLQKTYVDNTSITILTHTNNKWACQLYNCTKHL
;
A
#
# COMPACT_ATOMS: atom_id res chain seq x y z
N MET A 1 11.28 11.69 -14.99
CA MET A 1 10.16 12.59 -14.67
C MET A 1 9.98 13.63 -15.77
N GLU A 2 11.06 14.18 -16.30
CA GLU A 2 11.08 15.10 -17.45
C GLU A 2 10.37 14.58 -18.70
N GLU A 3 10.57 13.30 -19.08
CA GLU A 3 9.88 12.71 -20.23
C GLU A 3 8.36 12.81 -20.09
N ARG A 4 7.82 12.54 -18.88
CA ARG A 4 6.37 12.56 -18.64
C ARG A 4 5.81 13.98 -18.70
N ILE A 5 6.55 14.94 -18.15
CA ILE A 5 6.17 16.36 -18.19
C ILE A 5 6.20 16.87 -19.64
N THR A 6 7.19 16.45 -20.43
CA THR A 6 7.31 16.84 -21.84
C THR A 6 6.16 16.29 -22.67
N ARG A 7 5.76 15.03 -22.44
CA ARG A 7 4.72 14.36 -23.23
C ARG A 7 3.29 14.71 -22.81
N TRP A 8 3.05 14.92 -21.52
CA TRP A 8 1.70 15.07 -20.98
C TRP A 8 1.50 16.33 -20.11
N GLY A 9 2.49 17.21 -20.02
CA GLY A 9 2.41 18.44 -19.21
C GLY A 9 2.66 18.22 -17.71
N ALA A 10 2.80 19.31 -16.96
CA ALA A 10 3.11 19.24 -15.53
C ALA A 10 1.98 18.59 -14.70
N ASN A 11 0.73 18.73 -15.14
CA ASN A 11 -0.46 18.18 -14.51
C ASN A 11 -0.84 16.77 -15.03
N TRP A 12 0.08 16.04 -15.68
CA TRP A 12 -0.22 14.73 -16.28
C TRP A 12 -0.81 13.70 -15.31
N ARG A 13 -0.57 13.84 -14.00
CA ARG A 13 -1.15 12.97 -12.96
C ARG A 13 -2.66 13.16 -12.78
N GLU A 14 -3.19 14.32 -13.15
CA GLU A 14 -4.63 14.64 -13.08
C GLU A 14 -5.36 14.25 -14.36
N GLN A 15 -4.62 13.92 -15.42
CA GLN A 15 -5.18 13.56 -16.71
C GLN A 15 -5.58 12.08 -16.74
N ASN A 16 -6.66 11.79 -17.46
CA ASN A 16 -7.10 10.42 -17.71
C ASN A 16 -6.23 9.77 -18.80
N LEU A 17 -5.05 9.26 -18.41
CA LEU A 17 -4.09 8.59 -19.28
C LEU A 17 -4.19 7.05 -19.21
N GLY A 18 -5.34 6.52 -18.79
CA GLY A 18 -5.54 5.07 -18.63
C GLY A 18 -4.86 4.46 -17.40
N MET A 19 -4.44 5.28 -16.43
CA MET A 19 -3.92 4.80 -15.14
C MET A 19 -5.06 4.25 -14.26
N GLU A 20 -4.77 3.21 -13.48
CA GLU A 20 -5.69 2.71 -12.46
C GLU A 20 -5.98 3.80 -11.43
N ASP A 21 -7.25 4.00 -11.10
CA ASP A 21 -7.66 4.95 -10.04
C ASP A 21 -7.11 4.51 -8.68
N PHE A 22 -6.66 5.47 -7.86
CA PHE A 22 -6.06 5.16 -6.56
C PHE A 22 -7.00 4.43 -5.61
N LYS A 23 -8.31 4.66 -5.68
CA LYS A 23 -9.31 3.92 -4.89
C LYS A 23 -9.44 2.48 -5.38
N MET A 24 -9.29 2.24 -6.69
CA MET A 24 -9.29 0.88 -7.25
C MET A 24 -8.05 0.10 -6.79
N VAL A 25 -6.86 0.73 -6.81
CA VAL A 25 -5.62 0.15 -6.25
C VAL A 25 -5.80 -0.22 -4.78
N ALA A 26 -6.33 0.70 -3.97
CA ALA A 26 -6.56 0.45 -2.55
C ALA A 26 -7.58 -0.68 -2.34
N LYS A 27 -8.69 -0.67 -3.09
CA LYS A 27 -9.73 -1.69 -3.02
C LYS A 27 -9.16 -3.08 -3.26
N ARG A 28 -8.38 -3.28 -4.34
CA ARG A 28 -7.79 -4.61 -4.62
C ARG A 28 -6.77 -5.03 -3.56
N GLY A 29 -6.04 -4.07 -2.98
CA GLY A 29 -5.15 -4.32 -1.86
C GLY A 29 -5.87 -4.79 -0.60
N LEU A 30 -6.99 -4.14 -0.24
CA LEU A 30 -7.83 -4.54 0.88
C LEU A 30 -8.48 -5.91 0.64
N THR A 31 -9.04 -6.15 -0.54
CA THR A 31 -9.60 -7.46 -0.90
C THR A 31 -8.56 -8.58 -0.81
N PHE A 32 -7.31 -8.30 -1.18
CA PHE A 32 -6.22 -9.25 -1.01
C PHE A 32 -5.94 -9.55 0.47
N LEU A 33 -5.86 -8.52 1.33
CA LEU A 33 -5.66 -8.72 2.78
C LEU A 33 -6.81 -9.49 3.43
N GLU A 34 -8.06 -9.19 3.06
CA GLU A 34 -9.26 -9.90 3.53
C GLU A 34 -9.24 -11.38 3.14
N LYS A 35 -8.75 -11.70 1.94
CA LYS A 35 -8.57 -13.09 1.49
C LYS A 35 -7.51 -13.78 2.34
N LEU A 36 -6.36 -13.13 2.58
CA LEU A 36 -5.26 -13.70 3.36
C LEU A 36 -5.70 -14.07 4.78
N ILE A 37 -6.40 -13.20 5.50
CA ILE A 37 -6.83 -13.47 6.88
C ILE A 37 -7.85 -14.61 6.98
N LYS A 38 -8.60 -14.90 5.90
CA LYS A 38 -9.56 -16.01 5.85
C LYS A 38 -8.88 -17.33 5.47
N GLU A 39 -7.93 -17.29 4.54
CA GLU A 39 -7.27 -18.48 4.01
C GLU A 39 -6.15 -19.00 4.93
N TYR A 40 -5.45 -18.10 5.62
CA TYR A 40 -4.26 -18.41 6.41
C TYR A 40 -4.43 -18.00 7.88
N VAL A 41 -5.42 -18.59 8.55
CA VAL A 41 -5.72 -18.34 9.97
C VAL A 41 -4.51 -18.72 10.85
N ASP A 42 -4.18 -17.85 11.80
CA ASP A 42 -3.09 -18.00 12.76
C ASP A 42 -1.70 -18.24 12.15
N LYS A 43 -1.46 -17.78 10.92
CA LYS A 43 -0.16 -17.86 10.25
C LYS A 43 0.56 -16.52 10.23
N ARG A 44 1.89 -16.59 10.12
CA ARG A 44 2.74 -15.45 9.73
C ARG A 44 2.88 -15.46 8.21
N ILE A 45 2.50 -14.38 7.57
CA ILE A 45 2.46 -14.25 6.11
C ILE A 45 3.44 -13.16 5.71
N LEU A 46 4.35 -13.48 4.79
CA LEU A 46 5.22 -12.51 4.14
C LEU A 46 4.58 -12.07 2.81
N VAL A 47 4.31 -10.78 2.68
CA VAL A 47 3.78 -10.18 1.45
C VAL A 47 4.87 -9.33 0.81
N ILE A 48 5.18 -9.61 -0.44
CA ILE A 48 6.15 -8.84 -1.25
C ILE A 48 5.40 -8.17 -2.38
N SER A 49 5.55 -6.85 -2.50
CA SER A 49 4.88 -6.06 -3.53
C SER A 49 5.60 -4.73 -3.77
N HIS A 50 4.91 -3.78 -4.42
CA HIS A 50 5.42 -2.46 -4.75
C HIS A 50 4.84 -1.36 -3.86
N GLY A 51 5.63 -0.31 -3.63
CA GLY A 51 5.31 0.76 -2.69
C GLY A 51 3.96 1.44 -2.93
N ALA A 52 3.57 1.67 -4.19
CA ALA A 52 2.27 2.28 -4.51
C ALA A 52 1.08 1.43 -4.03
N LEU A 53 1.12 0.11 -4.27
CA LEU A 53 0.06 -0.79 -3.82
C LEU A 53 0.05 -0.87 -2.29
N ILE A 54 1.22 -1.09 -1.68
CA ILE A 54 1.36 -1.21 -0.22
C ILE A 54 0.86 0.07 0.46
N GLY A 55 1.38 1.22 0.06
CA GLY A 55 1.04 2.51 0.67
C GLY A 55 -0.43 2.87 0.54
N LEU A 56 -1.03 2.71 -0.64
CA LEU A 56 -2.46 2.97 -0.84
C LEU A 56 -3.34 2.01 -0.04
N SER A 57 -2.97 0.73 0.02
CA SER A 57 -3.69 -0.28 0.82
C SER A 57 -3.64 0.06 2.30
N LEU A 58 -2.45 0.36 2.81
CA LEU A 58 -2.21 0.70 4.21
C LEU A 58 -2.93 1.99 4.64
N GLN A 59 -2.93 3.01 3.78
CA GLN A 59 -3.65 4.25 4.03
C GLN A 59 -5.15 4.02 4.17
N HIS A 60 -5.74 3.14 3.36
CA HIS A 60 -7.16 2.83 3.47
C HIS A 60 -7.47 1.87 4.61
N LEU A 61 -6.54 0.98 4.96
CA LEU A 61 -6.69 0.01 6.04
C LEU A 61 -6.66 0.68 7.43
N LEU A 62 -5.75 1.64 7.62
CA LEU A 62 -5.51 2.33 8.90
C LEU A 62 -5.39 3.85 8.68
N PRO A 63 -6.43 4.54 8.19
CA PRO A 63 -6.34 5.93 7.74
C PRO A 63 -5.97 6.92 8.85
N GLN A 64 -6.29 6.62 10.11
CA GLN A 64 -5.94 7.46 11.25
C GLN A 64 -4.45 7.37 11.61
N HIS A 65 -3.77 6.28 11.24
CA HIS A 65 -2.37 6.01 11.58
C HIS A 65 -1.42 6.20 10.40
N LEU A 66 -1.88 5.90 9.18
CA LEU A 66 -1.04 5.82 7.99
C LEU A 66 -1.53 6.80 6.93
N GLN A 67 -1.16 8.07 7.06
CA GLN A 67 -1.62 9.13 6.16
C GLN A 67 -0.80 9.23 4.86
N LYS A 68 0.44 8.72 4.87
CA LYS A 68 1.35 8.75 3.72
C LYS A 68 1.27 7.45 2.94
N THR A 69 1.37 7.56 1.62
CA THR A 69 1.39 6.42 0.68
C THR A 69 2.80 6.06 0.22
N TYR A 70 3.79 6.89 0.55
CA TYR A 70 5.18 6.60 0.20
C TYR A 70 5.73 5.51 1.11
N VAL A 71 6.42 4.54 0.51
CA VAL A 71 7.09 3.42 1.16
C VAL A 71 8.50 3.36 0.59
N ASP A 72 9.49 3.41 1.46
CA ASP A 72 10.90 3.28 1.10
C ASP A 72 11.17 1.90 0.52
N ASN A 73 12.07 1.85 -0.45
CA ASN A 73 12.52 0.58 -1.03
C ASN A 73 13.12 -0.30 0.05
N THR A 74 12.90 -1.62 -0.06
CA THR A 74 13.40 -2.63 0.88
C THR A 74 12.96 -2.41 2.34
N SER A 75 12.01 -1.52 2.60
CA SER A 75 11.47 -1.32 3.94
C SER A 75 10.57 -2.48 4.37
N ILE A 76 10.51 -2.69 5.68
CA ILE A 76 9.65 -3.71 6.30
C ILE A 76 8.51 -3.03 7.05
N THR A 77 7.30 -3.52 6.82
CA THR A 77 6.09 -3.16 7.59
C THR A 77 5.52 -4.42 8.22
N ILE A 78 5.18 -4.36 9.51
CA ILE A 78 4.57 -5.46 10.26
C ILE A 78 3.16 -5.04 10.67
N LEU A 79 2.18 -5.79 10.16
CA LEU A 79 0.79 -5.69 10.54
C LEU A 79 0.38 -6.90 11.39
N THR A 80 -0.52 -6.66 12.33
CA THR A 80 -1.19 -7.71 13.10
C THR A 80 -2.70 -7.57 12.95
N HIS A 81 -3.38 -8.71 12.78
CA HIS A 81 -4.84 -8.76 12.76
C HIS A 81 -5.32 -9.68 13.90
N THR A 82 -5.96 -9.09 14.91
CA THR A 82 -6.45 -9.80 16.10
C THR A 82 -7.81 -9.26 16.50
N ASN A 83 -8.75 -10.12 16.90
CA ASN A 83 -10.11 -9.71 17.30
C ASN A 83 -10.80 -8.81 16.26
N ASN A 84 -10.65 -9.16 14.98
CA ASN A 84 -11.20 -8.41 13.84
C ASN A 84 -10.70 -6.94 13.76
N LYS A 85 -9.51 -6.66 14.28
CA LYS A 85 -8.88 -5.34 14.26
C LYS A 85 -7.46 -5.44 13.72
N TRP A 86 -7.13 -4.50 12.84
CA TRP A 86 -5.78 -4.30 12.36
C TRP A 86 -4.99 -3.37 13.29
N ALA A 87 -3.72 -3.68 13.46
CA ALA A 87 -2.74 -2.80 14.07
C ALA A 87 -1.43 -2.84 13.28
N CYS A 88 -0.72 -1.72 13.25
CA CYS A 88 0.60 -1.61 12.63
C CYS A 88 1.66 -1.51 13.73
N GLN A 89 2.53 -2.52 13.82
CA GLN A 89 3.58 -2.59 14.84
C GLN A 89 4.89 -1.95 14.36
N LEU A 90 5.15 -2.04 13.06
CA LEU A 90 6.32 -1.48 12.41
C LEU A 90 5.89 -0.96 11.06
N TYR A 91 6.26 0.27 10.72
CA TYR A 91 5.91 0.87 9.45
C TYR A 91 7.17 1.38 8.76
N ASN A 92 7.30 1.03 7.48
CA ASN A 92 8.31 1.60 6.58
C ASN A 92 9.74 1.59 7.17
N CYS A 93 10.13 0.49 7.82
CA CYS A 93 11.39 0.39 8.55
C CYS A 93 12.53 -0.09 7.65
N THR A 94 13.60 0.69 7.56
CA THR A 94 14.82 0.39 6.80
C THR A 94 16.05 0.17 7.69
N LYS A 95 15.88 0.05 9.01
CA LYS A 95 16.99 -0.06 9.98
C LYS A 95 17.94 -1.26 9.79
N HIS A 96 17.55 -2.23 8.99
CA HIS A 96 18.32 -3.45 8.74
C HIS A 96 19.27 -3.32 7.53
N LEU A 97 19.13 -2.23 6.76
CA LEU A 97 20.04 -1.86 5.68
C LEU A 97 21.26 -1.14 6.26
#